data_AF-A0A970PBZ3-F1
#
_entry.id   AF-A0A970PBZ3-F1
#
_cell.length_a   1.000
_cell.length_b   1.000
_cell.length_c   1.000
_cell.angle_alpha   90.00
_cell.angle_beta   90.00
_cell.angle_gamma   90.00
#
_symmetry.space_group_name_H-M   'P 1'
#
loop_
_entity.id
_entity.type
_entity.pdbx_description
1 polymer ?
#
loop_
_entity_poly.entity_id
_entity_poly.type
_entity_poly.pdbx_seq_one_letter_code
_entity_poly.pdbx_strand_id
1 'polypeptide(L)'
;ALRPHSLPPAESGPQALELGGTPGEMVVGAIGLWTPRPLDGLRFSIEPGDQATAALDETPEVQRVVFLPRKTDYYGRGRTFHYVPDFFLASDTFDCPAGEASGLWLSYRISDDAGLRPNTRWLLKVEGDGFEASLPVNIRAYSFDLADLSDKTRHLYLDPSRWRNRSDEQALAEIADVRDHGYESVPLSSVGRVEVEDGNITGFTLNDESLRIIRLAQEGGLEGPFGFWNGRFPGYVRAALGLPEDVLSGYADTWPEEVFEGEVQALKMLKEAVTAAGIEDPFIVAIDEPGYWKAGSPAHYAWDMRVAQEAGWDTYCTTSTAPPDPLGLHVTYHCYGGGQMTNDPQAAADILAVTHAHGQQCWYYCTGSYSGQVGNMLRNRYLAGFMFFRSGWDGTASWTFQRYRGDAFDDFQIDDAGKERTGQACITYPDPRADAATATGNLDTPQWEALRQSWYDHRYAATLQQAIDDARQRDPAAAEAAQQRIDALMAALPWNGAAFAYEGFRNSALDETRAAIAEEIMKLR
;
A
#
# COMPACT_ATOMS: atom_id res chain seq x y z
N ALA A 1 10.49 10.19 -14.53
CA ALA A 1 9.63 8.99 -14.71
C ALA A 1 9.83 8.50 -16.13
N LEU A 2 10.01 7.20 -16.31
CA LEU A 2 10.05 6.61 -17.64
C LEU A 2 8.64 6.72 -18.25
N ARG A 3 8.49 7.49 -19.33
CA ARG A 3 7.25 7.64 -20.08
C ARG A 3 7.56 7.35 -21.55
N PRO A 4 6.65 6.72 -22.31
CA PRO A 4 6.97 6.21 -23.63
C PRO A 4 7.30 7.33 -24.61
N HIS A 5 6.73 8.52 -24.45
CA HIS A 5 6.98 9.66 -25.35
C HIS A 5 7.92 10.73 -24.76
N SER A 6 8.63 10.43 -23.68
CA SER A 6 9.61 11.36 -23.11
C SER A 6 10.97 11.16 -23.77
N LEU A 7 11.57 12.26 -24.22
CA LEU A 7 12.96 12.26 -24.64
C LEU A 7 13.86 12.02 -23.43
N PRO A 8 14.94 11.23 -23.57
CA PRO A 8 15.99 11.19 -22.56
C PRO A 8 16.54 12.62 -22.36
N PRO A 9 16.66 13.09 -21.10
CA PRO A 9 17.39 14.31 -20.81
C PRO A 9 18.81 14.29 -21.40
N ALA A 10 19.40 15.45 -21.69
CA ALA A 10 20.74 15.53 -22.29
C ALA A 10 21.83 14.88 -21.42
N GLU A 11 21.62 14.84 -20.11
CA GLU A 11 22.45 14.19 -19.11
C GLU A 11 22.27 12.66 -19.03
N SER A 12 21.24 12.09 -19.70
CA SER A 12 20.88 10.67 -19.66
C SER A 12 21.71 9.81 -20.61
N GLY A 13 23.03 9.90 -20.47
CA GLY A 13 23.96 8.95 -21.08
C GLY A 13 23.94 7.60 -20.36
N PRO A 14 24.68 6.59 -20.88
CA PRO A 14 24.85 5.30 -20.21
C PRO A 14 25.59 5.51 -18.89
N GLN A 15 24.84 5.56 -17.79
CA GLN A 15 25.34 5.61 -16.42
C GLN A 15 25.11 4.26 -15.76
N ALA A 16 25.97 3.87 -14.84
CA ALA A 16 25.71 2.67 -14.05
C ALA A 16 24.39 2.82 -13.28
N LEU A 17 23.61 1.75 -13.19
CA LEU A 17 22.45 1.69 -12.29
C LEU A 17 22.97 1.38 -10.89
N GLU A 18 22.88 2.35 -9.99
CA GLU A 18 23.29 2.21 -8.58
C GLU A 18 22.09 1.83 -7.73
N LEU A 19 22.18 0.69 -7.05
CA LEU A 19 21.18 0.18 -6.12
C LEU A 19 21.83 -0.04 -4.76
N GLY A 20 21.09 0.19 -3.67
CA GLY A 20 21.60 0.01 -2.32
C GLY A 20 20.50 -0.45 -1.37
N GLY A 21 20.83 -1.42 -0.51
CA GLY A 21 19.88 -1.97 0.45
C GLY A 21 20.56 -2.74 1.60
N THR A 22 19.80 -3.04 2.65
CA THR A 22 20.20 -3.94 3.76
C THR A 22 19.88 -5.40 3.44
N PRO A 23 20.48 -6.40 4.12
CA PRO A 23 19.93 -7.76 4.22
C PRO A 23 18.39 -7.81 4.26
N GLY A 24 17.83 -8.67 3.42
CA GLY A 24 16.39 -8.92 3.28
C GLY A 24 15.63 -7.92 2.40
N GLU A 25 16.22 -6.76 2.10
CA GLU A 25 15.58 -5.70 1.32
C GLU A 25 15.49 -6.05 -0.17
N MET A 26 14.33 -5.81 -0.77
CA MET A 26 14.19 -5.77 -2.22
C MET A 26 14.65 -4.40 -2.75
N VAL A 27 15.72 -4.36 -3.53
CA VAL A 27 16.15 -3.16 -4.25
C VAL A 27 15.65 -3.18 -5.69
N VAL A 28 15.28 -2.02 -6.21
CA VAL A 28 14.64 -1.91 -7.54
C VAL A 28 15.21 -0.77 -8.36
N GLY A 29 15.23 -0.94 -9.68
CA GLY A 29 15.68 0.08 -10.62
C GLY A 29 14.93 0.01 -11.95
N ALA A 30 14.85 1.14 -12.65
CA ALA A 30 14.24 1.23 -13.97
C ALA A 30 15.25 1.71 -15.01
N ILE A 31 15.26 1.07 -16.17
CA ILE A 31 16.14 1.37 -17.28
C ILE A 31 15.29 1.74 -18.49
N GLY A 32 15.59 2.88 -19.10
CA GLY A 32 14.95 3.34 -20.32
C GLY A 32 15.84 3.11 -21.54
N LEU A 33 15.28 2.51 -22.58
CA LEU A 33 15.88 2.45 -23.91
C LEU A 33 15.10 3.38 -24.83
N TRP A 34 15.78 4.31 -25.50
CA TRP A 34 15.18 5.18 -26.51
C TRP A 34 16.00 5.11 -27.78
N THR A 35 15.34 5.04 -28.93
CA THR A 35 16.01 4.94 -30.23
C THR A 35 15.30 5.80 -31.28
N PRO A 36 16.05 6.45 -32.20
CA PRO A 36 15.44 7.20 -33.30
C PRO A 36 14.90 6.30 -34.43
N ARG A 37 15.22 5.00 -34.41
CA ARG A 37 14.76 3.98 -35.38
C ARG A 37 14.08 2.83 -34.63
N PRO A 38 13.12 2.10 -35.24
CA PRO A 38 12.55 0.95 -34.56
C PRO A 38 13.62 -0.13 -34.37
N LEU A 39 13.52 -0.86 -33.26
CA LEU A 39 14.31 -2.05 -32.94
C LEU A 39 13.33 -3.15 -32.53
N ASP A 40 13.31 -4.26 -33.27
CA ASP A 40 12.37 -5.36 -33.05
C ASP A 40 13.08 -6.58 -32.47
N GLY A 41 12.38 -7.34 -31.63
CA GLY A 41 12.87 -8.60 -31.08
C GLY A 41 14.13 -8.46 -30.23
N LEU A 42 14.27 -7.33 -29.52
CA LEU A 42 15.35 -7.13 -28.56
C LEU A 42 15.23 -8.14 -27.43
N ARG A 43 16.36 -8.62 -26.95
CA ARG A 43 16.51 -9.51 -25.82
C ARG A 43 17.32 -8.84 -24.74
N PHE A 44 17.12 -9.25 -23.51
CA PHE A 44 17.98 -8.83 -22.41
C PHE A 44 18.47 -10.01 -21.60
N SER A 45 19.65 -9.85 -21.01
CA SER A 45 20.24 -10.80 -20.09
C SER A 45 21.03 -10.04 -19.04
N ILE A 46 21.01 -10.52 -17.80
CA ILE A 46 21.87 -9.99 -16.75
C ILE A 46 22.88 -11.06 -16.34
N GLU A 47 24.15 -10.68 -16.30
CA GLU A 47 25.24 -11.60 -15.97
C GLU A 47 26.17 -11.01 -14.90
N PRO A 48 26.86 -11.87 -14.13
CA PRO A 48 27.93 -11.45 -13.24
C PRO A 48 28.98 -10.59 -13.99
N GLY A 49 29.30 -9.40 -13.49
CA GLY A 49 30.39 -8.56 -14.03
C GLY A 49 31.77 -8.97 -13.52
N ASP A 50 32.83 -8.27 -13.93
CA ASP A 50 34.25 -8.57 -13.58
C ASP A 50 34.55 -8.62 -12.06
N GLN A 51 33.63 -8.15 -11.22
CA GLN A 51 33.72 -8.17 -9.75
C GLN A 51 32.53 -8.87 -9.07
N ALA A 52 31.66 -9.52 -9.84
CA ALA A 52 30.63 -10.37 -9.24
C ALA A 52 31.30 -11.57 -8.58
N THR A 53 31.16 -11.66 -7.26
CA THR A 53 31.61 -12.84 -6.53
C THR A 53 30.66 -13.99 -6.78
N ALA A 54 31.20 -15.20 -6.93
CA ALA A 54 30.47 -16.46 -7.14
C ALA A 54 29.56 -16.91 -5.97
N ALA A 55 29.21 -16.01 -5.04
CA ALA A 55 28.46 -16.30 -3.82
C ALA A 55 27.15 -15.48 -3.75
N LEU A 56 26.56 -15.18 -4.90
CA LEU A 56 25.22 -14.60 -4.96
C LEU A 56 24.26 -15.75 -5.23
N ASP A 57 23.34 -15.99 -4.30
CA ASP A 57 22.42 -17.12 -4.38
C ASP A 57 21.38 -16.92 -5.49
N GLU A 58 21.14 -15.67 -5.92
CA GLU A 58 20.09 -15.32 -6.87
C GLU A 58 20.57 -14.33 -7.93
N THR A 59 20.02 -14.47 -9.14
CA THR A 59 20.22 -13.53 -10.26
C THR A 59 19.15 -12.45 -10.21
N PRO A 60 19.46 -11.15 -10.40
CA PRO A 60 18.43 -10.12 -10.44
C PRO A 60 17.36 -10.45 -11.47
N GLU A 61 16.11 -10.24 -11.09
CA GLU A 61 15.00 -10.39 -12.01
C GLU A 61 14.92 -9.13 -12.88
N VAL A 62 14.69 -9.33 -14.18
CA VAL A 62 14.48 -8.25 -15.14
C VAL A 62 13.18 -8.49 -15.88
N GLN A 63 12.31 -7.50 -15.85
CA GLN A 63 10.98 -7.55 -16.43
C GLN A 63 10.79 -6.40 -17.42
N ARG A 64 9.92 -6.58 -18.41
CA ARG A 64 9.53 -5.51 -19.31
C ARG A 64 8.53 -4.59 -18.61
N VAL A 65 8.73 -3.28 -18.73
CA VAL A 65 7.71 -2.28 -18.36
C VAL A 65 6.68 -2.18 -19.49
N VAL A 66 5.42 -2.42 -19.16
CA VAL A 66 4.30 -2.22 -20.08
C VAL A 66 3.70 -0.84 -19.85
N PHE A 67 3.50 -0.10 -20.94
CA PHE A 67 2.87 1.21 -20.92
C PHE A 67 1.43 1.12 -21.40
N LEU A 68 0.48 1.60 -20.60
CA LEU A 68 -0.93 1.68 -20.98
C LEU A 68 -1.47 3.10 -20.82
N PRO A 69 -2.46 3.50 -21.64
CA PRO A 69 -3.18 4.74 -21.44
C PRO A 69 -4.09 4.62 -20.22
N ARG A 70 -3.93 5.55 -19.27
CA ARG A 70 -4.74 5.65 -18.05
C ARG A 70 -5.34 7.04 -17.94
N LYS A 71 -6.58 7.14 -17.45
CA LYS A 71 -7.25 8.41 -17.19
C LYS A 71 -6.43 9.24 -16.20
N THR A 72 -6.37 10.54 -16.43
CA THR A 72 -5.67 11.46 -15.52
C THR A 72 -6.39 11.62 -14.18
N ASP A 73 -7.70 11.38 -14.17
CA ASP A 73 -8.55 11.44 -12.99
C ASP A 73 -9.30 10.12 -12.82
N TYR A 74 -9.10 9.49 -11.65
CA TYR A 74 -9.82 8.29 -11.25
C TYR A 74 -11.34 8.53 -11.30
N TYR A 75 -11.85 9.68 -10.85
CA TYR A 75 -13.29 9.90 -10.75
C TYR A 75 -14.02 10.11 -12.09
N GLY A 76 -13.32 9.95 -13.23
CA GLY A 76 -13.93 10.05 -14.55
C GLY A 76 -14.39 11.46 -14.91
N ARG A 77 -13.95 12.50 -14.18
CA ARG A 77 -14.22 13.90 -14.54
C ARG A 77 -13.21 14.40 -15.57
N GLY A 78 -12.05 13.77 -15.64
CA GLY A 78 -11.02 14.05 -16.62
C GLY A 78 -11.40 13.51 -18.00
N ARG A 79 -11.29 14.36 -19.03
CA ARG A 79 -11.42 13.97 -20.46
C ARG A 79 -10.06 13.68 -21.12
N THR A 80 -9.03 13.48 -20.31
CA THR A 80 -7.64 13.30 -20.76
C THR A 80 -7.07 12.02 -20.20
N PHE A 81 -6.05 11.49 -20.87
CA PHE A 81 -5.30 10.33 -20.43
C PHE A 81 -3.80 10.56 -20.59
N HIS A 82 -3.02 9.74 -19.91
CA HIS A 82 -1.57 9.66 -20.10
C HIS A 82 -1.18 8.21 -20.27
N TYR A 83 -0.15 7.97 -21.09
CA TYR A 83 0.55 6.69 -21.02
C TYR A 83 1.42 6.68 -19.77
N VAL A 84 1.21 5.67 -18.94
CA VAL A 84 1.97 5.46 -17.69
C VAL A 84 2.69 4.12 -17.77
N PRO A 85 3.86 3.97 -17.12
CA PRO A 85 4.40 2.65 -16.84
C PRO A 85 3.41 1.96 -15.90
N ASP A 86 2.73 0.92 -16.35
CA ASP A 86 1.52 0.46 -15.69
C ASP A 86 1.75 -0.83 -14.91
N PHE A 87 2.38 -1.81 -15.53
CA PHE A 87 2.75 -3.07 -14.88
C PHE A 87 4.03 -3.65 -15.48
N PHE A 88 4.59 -4.64 -14.79
CA PHE A 88 5.77 -5.38 -15.23
C PHE A 88 5.38 -6.74 -15.78
N LEU A 89 6.02 -7.13 -16.86
CA LEU A 89 5.76 -8.38 -17.54
C LEU A 89 7.06 -9.17 -17.70
N ALA A 90 7.11 -10.36 -17.12
CA ALA A 90 8.15 -11.33 -17.43
C ALA A 90 8.10 -11.68 -18.92
N SER A 91 9.14 -11.30 -19.65
CA SER A 91 9.32 -11.54 -21.09
C SER A 91 10.79 -11.50 -21.40
N ASP A 92 11.30 -12.45 -22.18
CA ASP A 92 12.70 -12.48 -22.64
C ASP A 92 12.95 -11.59 -23.86
N THR A 93 11.87 -11.08 -24.45
CA THR A 93 11.87 -10.26 -25.66
C THR A 93 11.01 -9.01 -25.54
N PHE A 94 11.40 -7.94 -26.23
CA PHE A 94 10.63 -6.71 -26.34
C PHE A 94 11.00 -5.91 -27.59
N ASP A 95 10.15 -4.97 -27.97
CA ASP A 95 10.39 -4.04 -29.08
C ASP A 95 10.62 -2.63 -28.55
N CYS A 96 11.34 -1.81 -29.31
CA CYS A 96 11.53 -0.39 -29.06
C CYS A 96 11.11 0.45 -30.27
N PRO A 97 9.92 1.06 -30.24
CA PRO A 97 9.44 1.88 -31.35
C PRO A 97 10.32 3.11 -31.60
N ALA A 98 10.32 3.57 -32.85
CA ALA A 98 11.06 4.77 -33.23
C ALA A 98 10.53 6.02 -32.49
N GLY A 99 11.43 6.73 -31.82
CA GLY A 99 11.09 7.96 -31.10
C GLY A 99 10.40 7.74 -29.76
N GLU A 100 10.25 6.50 -29.32
CA GLU A 100 9.64 6.14 -28.04
C GLU A 100 10.65 5.47 -27.09
N ALA A 101 10.33 5.51 -25.79
CA ALA A 101 11.09 4.83 -24.75
C ALA A 101 10.43 3.48 -24.42
N SER A 102 11.22 2.41 -24.46
CA SER A 102 10.90 1.13 -23.85
C SER A 102 11.55 1.03 -22.47
N GLY A 103 10.95 0.24 -21.58
CA GLY A 103 11.41 0.12 -20.20
C GLY A 103 11.74 -1.30 -19.78
N LEU A 104 12.80 -1.43 -19.00
CA LEU A 104 13.11 -2.61 -18.22
C LEU A 104 13.04 -2.25 -16.74
N TRP A 105 12.43 -3.11 -15.94
CA TRP A 105 12.39 -3.06 -14.49
C TRP A 105 13.33 -4.14 -13.96
N LEU A 106 14.15 -3.77 -12.99
CA LEU A 106 15.07 -4.68 -12.33
C LEU A 106 14.72 -4.75 -10.85
N SER A 107 14.65 -5.95 -10.31
CA SER A 107 14.45 -6.24 -8.88
C SER A 107 15.53 -7.21 -8.39
N TYR A 108 16.00 -7.01 -7.17
CA TYR A 108 16.99 -7.88 -6.54
C TYR A 108 16.80 -7.88 -5.03
N ARG A 109 16.67 -9.05 -4.42
CA ARG A 109 16.64 -9.19 -2.96
C ARG A 109 18.07 -9.31 -2.43
N ILE A 110 18.44 -8.42 -1.52
CA ILE A 110 19.71 -8.50 -0.81
C ILE A 110 19.63 -9.72 0.11
N SER A 111 20.53 -10.70 -0.06
CA SER A 111 20.60 -11.90 0.78
C SER A 111 20.76 -11.56 2.27
N ASP A 112 20.19 -12.41 3.12
CA ASP A 112 20.31 -12.31 4.58
C ASP A 112 21.70 -12.75 5.10
N ASP A 113 22.52 -13.36 4.25
CA ASP A 113 23.85 -13.87 4.65
C ASP A 113 24.88 -12.72 4.84
N ALA A 114 25.55 -12.76 5.99
CA ALA A 114 26.68 -11.91 6.38
C ALA A 114 27.88 -11.94 5.39
N GLY A 115 27.87 -12.85 4.41
CA GLY A 115 28.87 -12.97 3.35
C GLY A 115 28.79 -11.94 2.21
N LEU A 116 27.75 -11.10 2.15
CA LEU A 116 27.62 -10.10 1.10
C LEU A 116 28.77 -9.10 1.12
N ARG A 117 29.57 -9.10 0.05
CA ARG A 117 30.59 -8.08 -0.13
C ARG A 117 29.92 -6.73 -0.39
N PRO A 118 30.41 -5.64 0.21
CA PRO A 118 29.99 -4.31 -0.17
C PRO A 118 30.35 -4.09 -1.64
N ASN A 119 29.33 -3.96 -2.49
CA ASN A 119 29.41 -3.63 -3.92
C ASN A 119 29.59 -4.82 -4.87
N THR A 120 28.47 -5.50 -5.15
CA THR A 120 28.36 -6.47 -6.24
C THR A 120 28.10 -5.76 -7.56
N ARG A 121 28.73 -6.22 -8.65
CA ARG A 121 28.55 -5.64 -9.98
C ARG A 121 28.00 -6.67 -10.97
N TRP A 122 26.86 -6.36 -11.55
CA TRP A 122 26.24 -7.07 -12.65
C TRP A 122 26.39 -6.28 -13.95
N LEU A 123 26.19 -6.96 -15.07
CA LEU A 123 26.15 -6.38 -16.40
C LEU A 123 24.82 -6.74 -17.05
N LEU A 124 23.95 -5.75 -17.25
CA LEU A 124 22.76 -5.92 -18.08
C LEU A 124 23.15 -5.72 -19.53
N LYS A 125 22.84 -6.70 -20.38
CA LYS A 125 23.01 -6.63 -21.83
C LYS A 125 21.65 -6.55 -22.51
N VAL A 126 21.58 -5.75 -23.57
CA VAL A 126 20.44 -5.68 -24.48
C VAL A 126 20.95 -5.87 -25.90
N GLU A 127 20.41 -6.85 -26.61
CA GLU A 127 20.85 -7.23 -27.95
C GLU A 127 19.67 -7.59 -28.87
N GLY A 128 19.80 -7.31 -30.16
CA GLY A 128 18.79 -7.63 -31.19
C GLY A 128 18.78 -6.60 -32.32
N ASP A 129 18.31 -6.98 -33.51
CA ASP A 129 18.27 -6.09 -34.70
C ASP A 129 19.59 -5.32 -34.98
N GLY A 130 20.73 -6.00 -34.81
CA GLY A 130 22.06 -5.41 -34.97
C GLY A 130 22.40 -4.30 -33.96
N PHE A 131 21.60 -4.13 -32.92
CA PHE A 131 21.86 -3.29 -31.76
C PHE A 131 22.45 -4.15 -30.63
N GLU A 132 23.44 -3.58 -29.94
CA GLU A 132 24.05 -4.15 -28.75
C GLU A 132 24.38 -3.00 -27.79
N ALA A 133 23.95 -3.14 -26.54
CA ALA A 133 24.28 -2.22 -25.46
C ALA A 133 24.46 -2.97 -24.15
N SER A 134 25.31 -2.43 -23.28
CA SER A 134 25.55 -2.98 -21.95
C SER A 134 25.52 -1.88 -20.89
N LEU A 135 24.90 -2.15 -19.76
CA LEU A 135 24.78 -1.25 -18.62
C LEU A 135 25.32 -1.91 -17.36
N PRO A 136 26.30 -1.31 -16.66
CA PRO A 136 26.69 -1.77 -15.34
C PRO A 136 25.54 -1.60 -14.35
N VAL A 137 25.29 -2.61 -13.52
CA VAL A 137 24.37 -2.54 -12.38
C VAL A 137 25.17 -2.81 -11.12
N ASN A 138 25.29 -1.81 -10.27
CA ASN A 138 26.05 -1.87 -9.02
C ASN A 138 25.07 -2.00 -7.86
N ILE A 139 25.26 -3.03 -7.03
CA ILE A 139 24.41 -3.33 -5.88
C ILE A 139 25.25 -3.22 -4.61
N ARG A 140 24.96 -2.23 -3.77
CA ARG A 140 25.62 -1.98 -2.49
C ARG A 140 24.80 -2.59 -1.36
N ALA A 141 25.38 -3.53 -0.62
CA ALA A 141 24.80 -4.05 0.62
C ALA A 141 25.29 -3.22 1.82
N TYR A 142 24.36 -2.71 2.62
CA TYR A 142 24.64 -2.06 3.91
C TYR A 142 24.59 -3.10 5.03
N SER A 143 25.50 -3.00 6.00
CA SER A 143 25.65 -4.01 7.06
C SER A 143 24.97 -3.58 8.36
N PHE A 144 23.65 -3.37 8.33
CA PHE A 144 22.85 -3.08 9.52
C PHE A 144 21.40 -3.52 9.32
N ASP A 145 20.73 -3.98 10.37
CA ASP A 145 19.30 -4.26 10.30
C ASP A 145 18.47 -2.98 10.42
N LEU A 146 17.38 -2.98 9.65
CA LEU A 146 16.37 -1.92 9.69
C LEU A 146 15.46 -2.04 10.90
N ALA A 147 14.98 -0.90 11.37
CA ALA A 147 14.14 -0.77 12.55
C ALA A 147 12.85 -1.58 12.37
N ASP A 148 12.39 -2.18 13.46
CA ASP A 148 11.02 -2.67 13.54
C ASP A 148 10.07 -1.47 13.69
N LEU A 149 8.96 -1.54 12.97
CA LEU A 149 7.92 -0.51 12.92
C LEU A 149 6.56 -1.11 13.32
N SER A 150 6.56 -2.15 14.15
CA SER A 150 5.35 -2.80 14.66
C SER A 150 4.43 -1.87 15.47
N ASP A 151 4.90 -0.67 15.84
CA ASP A 151 4.07 0.39 16.45
C ASP A 151 3.33 1.23 15.40
N LYS A 152 3.55 0.99 14.11
CA LYS A 152 2.95 1.71 12.98
C LYS A 152 2.11 0.80 12.13
N THR A 153 0.84 1.15 11.94
CA THR A 153 -0.06 0.34 11.14
C THR A 153 -0.04 0.69 9.66
N ARG A 154 0.11 -0.33 8.81
CA ARG A 154 -0.18 -0.23 7.37
C ARG A 154 -1.37 -1.08 7.00
N HIS A 155 -2.48 -0.41 6.72
CA HIS A 155 -3.74 -1.03 6.30
C HIS A 155 -3.84 -1.08 4.77
N LEU A 156 -4.06 -2.26 4.20
CA LEU A 156 -4.34 -2.42 2.78
C LEU A 156 -5.82 -2.71 2.57
N TYR A 157 -6.49 -1.86 1.81
CA TYR A 157 -7.84 -2.17 1.32
C TYR A 157 -7.76 -3.27 0.25
N LEU A 158 -7.67 -4.51 0.71
CA LEU A 158 -7.75 -5.73 -0.06
C LEU A 158 -9.18 -6.30 0.01
N ASP A 159 -9.59 -7.03 -1.02
CA ASP A 159 -10.84 -7.80 -0.99
C ASP A 159 -10.52 -9.27 -0.72
N PRO A 160 -10.69 -9.77 0.52
CA PRO A 160 -10.31 -11.14 0.88
C PRO A 160 -11.21 -12.19 0.19
N SER A 161 -12.33 -11.78 -0.41
CA SER A 161 -13.16 -12.69 -1.21
C SER A 161 -12.43 -13.25 -2.43
N ARG A 162 -11.32 -12.62 -2.85
CA ARG A 162 -10.43 -13.14 -3.90
C ARG A 162 -9.82 -14.49 -3.52
N TRP A 163 -9.60 -14.75 -2.24
CA TRP A 163 -9.03 -16.00 -1.76
C TRP A 163 -10.02 -17.17 -1.83
N ARG A 164 -11.33 -16.91 -2.02
CA ARG A 164 -12.37 -17.95 -2.14
C ARG A 164 -12.12 -18.93 -3.27
N ASN A 165 -11.63 -18.41 -4.39
CA ASN A 165 -11.44 -19.17 -5.62
C ASN A 165 -9.96 -19.53 -5.87
N ARG A 166 -9.10 -19.36 -4.85
CA ARG A 166 -7.66 -19.66 -4.90
C ARG A 166 -7.33 -20.83 -3.98
N SER A 167 -6.28 -21.59 -4.29
CA SER A 167 -5.74 -22.57 -3.36
C SER A 167 -5.16 -21.87 -2.11
N ASP A 168 -4.94 -22.63 -1.03
CA ASP A 168 -4.32 -22.08 0.18
C ASP A 168 -2.91 -21.56 -0.13
N GLU A 169 -2.15 -22.27 -0.97
CA GLU A 169 -0.80 -21.86 -1.38
C GLU A 169 -0.81 -20.54 -2.15
N GLN A 170 -1.75 -20.36 -3.09
CA GLN A 170 -1.88 -19.10 -3.85
C GLN A 170 -2.34 -17.93 -2.97
N ALA A 171 -3.21 -18.18 -1.99
CA ALA A 171 -3.62 -17.16 -1.04
C ALA A 171 -2.47 -16.77 -0.11
N LEU A 172 -1.75 -17.76 0.44
CA LEU A 172 -0.58 -17.54 1.29
C LEU A 172 0.56 -16.81 0.56
N ALA A 173 0.78 -17.10 -0.72
CA ALA A 173 1.74 -16.37 -1.54
C ALA A 173 1.33 -14.91 -1.78
N GLU A 174 0.04 -14.61 -2.03
CA GLU A 174 -0.45 -13.22 -2.10
C GLU A 174 -0.30 -12.52 -0.74
N ILE A 175 -0.60 -13.20 0.37
CA ILE A 175 -0.43 -12.63 1.72
C ILE A 175 1.05 -12.37 2.04
N ALA A 176 1.95 -13.28 1.66
CA ALA A 176 3.39 -13.09 1.82
C ALA A 176 3.89 -11.87 1.02
N ASP A 177 3.42 -11.67 -0.21
CA ASP A 177 3.74 -10.46 -0.98
C ASP A 177 3.18 -9.19 -0.33
N VAL A 178 1.95 -9.22 0.19
CA VAL A 178 1.36 -8.11 0.97
C VAL A 178 2.23 -7.75 2.18
N ARG A 179 2.76 -8.74 2.90
CA ARG A 179 3.67 -8.53 4.03
C ARG A 179 5.03 -8.02 3.63
N ASP A 180 5.60 -8.51 2.54
CA ASP A 180 6.87 -8.02 2.01
C ASP A 180 6.79 -6.53 1.63
N HIS A 181 5.59 -6.05 1.30
CA HIS A 181 5.26 -4.63 1.09
C HIS A 181 5.02 -3.83 2.38
N GLY A 182 5.19 -4.46 3.54
CA GLY A 182 5.05 -3.86 4.87
C GLY A 182 3.61 -3.72 5.35
N TYR A 183 2.64 -4.41 4.75
CA TYR A 183 1.26 -4.42 5.24
C TYR A 183 1.01 -5.58 6.19
N GLU A 184 0.39 -5.27 7.31
CA GLU A 184 0.04 -6.20 8.39
C GLU A 184 -1.47 -6.24 8.64
N SER A 185 -2.17 -5.21 8.16
CA SER A 185 -3.59 -4.98 8.42
C SER A 185 -4.39 -5.01 7.12
N VAL A 186 -5.50 -5.77 7.11
CA VAL A 186 -6.42 -5.89 5.97
C VAL A 186 -7.88 -6.02 6.45
N PRO A 187 -8.87 -5.74 5.59
CA PRO A 187 -10.23 -6.16 5.84
C PRO A 187 -10.36 -7.70 5.79
N LEU A 188 -11.11 -8.28 6.72
CA LEU A 188 -11.49 -9.69 6.75
C LEU A 188 -13.00 -9.87 6.57
N SER A 189 -13.40 -11.13 6.36
CA SER A 189 -14.79 -11.51 6.12
C SER A 189 -15.52 -11.84 7.43
N SER A 190 -16.72 -11.27 7.61
CA SER A 190 -17.64 -11.56 8.72
C SER A 190 -18.87 -12.38 8.27
N VAL A 191 -18.74 -13.20 7.21
CA VAL A 191 -19.89 -13.94 6.67
C VAL A 191 -20.21 -15.13 7.59
N GLY A 192 -21.48 -15.22 7.98
CA GLY A 192 -21.93 -16.23 8.91
C GLY A 192 -23.43 -16.21 9.11
N ARG A 193 -23.87 -16.77 10.23
CA ARG A 193 -25.28 -16.87 10.61
C ARG A 193 -25.47 -16.37 12.04
N VAL A 194 -26.42 -15.45 12.22
CA VAL A 194 -26.94 -15.06 13.53
C VAL A 194 -27.81 -16.19 14.08
N GLU A 195 -27.55 -16.61 15.31
CA GLU A 195 -28.29 -17.67 15.99
C GLU A 195 -29.32 -17.05 16.94
N VAL A 196 -30.54 -17.59 16.92
CA VAL A 196 -31.68 -17.05 17.66
C VAL A 196 -32.37 -18.16 18.43
N GLU A 197 -32.59 -17.93 19.72
CA GLU A 197 -33.37 -18.80 20.61
C GLU A 197 -34.41 -17.96 21.36
N ASP A 198 -35.66 -18.41 21.35
CA ASP A 198 -36.79 -17.73 22.01
C ASP A 198 -36.90 -16.22 21.65
N GLY A 199 -36.56 -15.88 20.40
CA GLY A 199 -36.61 -14.49 19.90
C GLY A 199 -35.41 -13.62 20.29
N ASN A 200 -34.39 -14.18 20.93
CA ASN A 200 -33.17 -13.47 21.33
C ASN A 200 -31.96 -13.98 20.56
N ILE A 201 -31.03 -13.08 20.25
CA ILE A 201 -29.78 -13.45 19.59
C ILE A 201 -28.84 -14.07 20.63
N THR A 202 -28.48 -15.33 20.42
CA THR A 202 -27.69 -16.14 21.37
C THR A 202 -26.30 -16.51 20.85
N GLY A 203 -26.03 -16.30 19.56
CA GLY A 203 -24.76 -16.67 18.97
C GLY A 203 -24.54 -16.12 17.57
N PHE A 204 -23.32 -16.30 17.08
CA PHE A 204 -22.94 -16.05 15.70
C PHE A 204 -21.99 -17.15 15.24
N THR A 205 -22.35 -17.85 14.17
CA THR A 205 -21.48 -18.87 13.57
C THR A 205 -20.86 -18.32 12.30
N LEU A 206 -19.54 -18.12 12.30
CA LEU A 206 -18.77 -17.86 11.08
C LEU A 206 -18.87 -19.07 10.15
N ASN A 207 -19.01 -18.82 8.85
CA ASN A 207 -19.00 -19.92 7.88
C ASN A 207 -17.56 -20.42 7.64
N ASP A 208 -17.43 -21.61 7.05
CA ASP A 208 -16.13 -22.24 6.77
C ASP A 208 -15.21 -21.34 5.92
N GLU A 209 -15.80 -20.51 5.07
CA GLU A 209 -15.06 -19.62 4.18
C GLU A 209 -14.42 -18.45 4.95
N SER A 210 -15.15 -17.80 5.86
CA SER A 210 -14.62 -16.76 6.74
C SER A 210 -13.57 -17.33 7.70
N LEU A 211 -13.81 -18.52 8.26
CA LEU A 211 -12.82 -19.23 9.09
C LEU A 211 -11.55 -19.54 8.31
N ARG A 212 -11.67 -20.01 7.06
CA ARG A 212 -10.52 -20.24 6.18
C ARG A 212 -9.76 -18.95 5.89
N ILE A 213 -10.45 -17.85 5.57
CA ILE A 213 -9.82 -16.54 5.30
C ILE A 213 -9.04 -16.04 6.53
N ILE A 214 -9.64 -16.12 7.73
CA ILE A 214 -8.97 -15.76 8.99
C ILE A 214 -7.72 -16.61 9.20
N ARG A 215 -7.84 -17.94 9.05
CA ARG A 215 -6.73 -18.87 9.19
C ARG A 215 -5.59 -18.54 8.23
N LEU A 216 -5.89 -18.29 6.94
CA LEU A 216 -4.89 -17.93 5.94
C LEU A 216 -4.18 -16.62 6.26
N ALA A 217 -4.92 -15.60 6.73
CA ALA A 217 -4.33 -14.33 7.16
C ALA A 217 -3.32 -14.54 8.31
N GLN A 218 -3.67 -15.34 9.31
CA GLN A 218 -2.81 -15.69 10.44
C GLN A 218 -1.61 -16.55 10.02
N GLU A 219 -1.83 -17.60 9.22
CA GLU A 219 -0.78 -18.49 8.71
C GLU A 219 0.21 -17.73 7.82
N GLY A 220 -0.28 -16.76 7.05
CA GLY A 220 0.55 -15.85 6.26
C GLY A 220 1.29 -14.82 7.11
N GLY A 221 0.89 -14.65 8.38
CA GLY A 221 1.52 -13.77 9.38
C GLY A 221 1.08 -12.31 9.32
N LEU A 222 -0.13 -12.03 8.84
CA LEU A 222 -0.76 -10.74 9.09
C LEU A 222 -1.10 -10.66 10.59
N GLU A 223 -0.74 -9.54 11.22
CA GLU A 223 -0.86 -9.38 12.68
C GLU A 223 -2.06 -8.50 13.07
N GLY A 224 -2.63 -7.79 12.09
CA GLY A 224 -3.72 -6.85 12.32
C GLY A 224 -3.21 -5.43 12.57
N PRO A 225 -4.06 -4.52 13.08
CA PRO A 225 -5.49 -4.71 13.39
C PRO A 225 -6.31 -5.18 12.17
N PHE A 226 -7.43 -5.87 12.36
CA PHE A 226 -8.24 -6.42 11.26
C PHE A 226 -9.62 -5.77 11.15
N GLY A 227 -9.95 -5.31 9.94
CA GLY A 227 -11.22 -4.62 9.71
C GLY A 227 -12.35 -5.55 9.32
N PHE A 228 -13.52 -5.42 9.95
CA PHE A 228 -14.74 -6.14 9.60
C PHE A 228 -15.83 -5.16 9.17
N TRP A 229 -16.40 -5.37 7.97
CA TRP A 229 -17.45 -4.51 7.44
C TRP A 229 -18.83 -4.88 8.00
N ASN A 230 -19.57 -3.90 8.56
CA ASN A 230 -20.88 -4.10 9.17
C ASN A 230 -22.07 -3.64 8.32
N GLY A 231 -21.87 -3.02 7.15
CA GLY A 231 -22.95 -2.29 6.46
C GLY A 231 -24.14 -3.12 5.94
N ARG A 232 -24.14 -4.45 6.08
CA ARG A 232 -25.29 -5.33 5.78
C ARG A 232 -25.88 -6.02 7.00
N PHE A 233 -25.23 -5.89 8.17
CA PHE A 233 -25.65 -6.55 9.40
C PHE A 233 -27.09 -6.20 9.80
N PRO A 234 -27.55 -4.93 9.74
CA PRO A 234 -28.93 -4.55 10.07
C PRO A 234 -29.98 -5.41 9.38
N GLY A 235 -29.75 -5.72 8.10
CA GLY A 235 -30.65 -6.58 7.33
C GLY A 235 -30.68 -8.04 7.81
N TYR A 236 -29.54 -8.56 8.28
CA TYR A 236 -29.40 -9.93 8.81
C TYR A 236 -30.03 -10.06 10.19
N VAL A 237 -29.78 -9.11 11.10
CA VAL A 237 -30.40 -9.09 12.43
C VAL A 237 -31.90 -8.96 12.33
N ARG A 238 -32.39 -8.00 11.52
CA ARG A 238 -33.82 -7.88 11.22
C ARG A 238 -34.43 -9.21 10.77
N ALA A 239 -33.77 -9.88 9.81
CA ALA A 239 -34.27 -11.16 9.29
C ALA A 239 -34.29 -12.25 10.38
N ALA A 240 -33.24 -12.31 11.21
CA ALA A 240 -33.10 -13.27 12.29
C ALA A 240 -34.17 -13.07 13.39
N LEU A 241 -34.49 -11.82 13.71
CA LEU A 241 -35.52 -11.45 14.68
C LEU A 241 -36.96 -11.54 14.11
N GLY A 242 -37.12 -11.86 12.83
CA GLY A 242 -38.43 -11.95 12.18
C GLY A 242 -39.15 -10.60 12.04
N LEU A 243 -38.40 -9.49 12.01
CA LEU A 243 -38.98 -8.16 11.90
C LEU A 243 -39.39 -7.84 10.44
N PRO A 244 -40.44 -7.01 10.23
CA PRO A 244 -40.89 -6.59 8.90
C PRO A 244 -39.77 -5.96 8.06
N GLU A 245 -39.79 -6.14 6.73
CA GLU A 245 -38.75 -5.62 5.84
C GLU A 245 -38.66 -4.08 5.84
N ASP A 246 -39.78 -3.40 6.02
CA ASP A 246 -39.90 -1.94 6.08
C ASP A 246 -39.44 -1.34 7.40
N VAL A 247 -39.08 -2.16 8.41
CA VAL A 247 -38.58 -1.66 9.69
C VAL A 247 -37.25 -0.91 9.56
N LEU A 248 -36.48 -1.21 8.52
CA LEU A 248 -35.24 -0.51 8.18
C LEU A 248 -35.46 0.61 7.17
N SER A 249 -36.72 0.97 6.88
CA SER A 249 -37.02 2.14 6.05
C SER A 249 -36.67 3.43 6.80
N GLY A 250 -36.22 4.46 6.08
CA GLY A 250 -35.82 5.73 6.68
C GLY A 250 -34.38 5.75 7.17
N TYR A 251 -34.12 6.51 8.24
CA TYR A 251 -32.79 6.72 8.81
C TYR A 251 -32.58 5.83 10.03
N ALA A 252 -31.35 5.41 10.31
CA ALA A 252 -31.07 4.44 11.37
C ALA A 252 -31.46 4.92 12.79
N ASP A 253 -31.48 6.23 13.04
CA ASP A 253 -31.97 6.84 14.28
C ASP A 253 -33.50 6.75 14.46
N THR A 254 -34.22 6.27 13.43
CA THR A 254 -35.66 6.04 13.47
C THR A 254 -36.04 4.56 13.54
N TRP A 255 -35.06 3.65 13.47
CA TRP A 255 -35.31 2.22 13.59
C TRP A 255 -35.72 1.85 15.03
N PRO A 256 -36.55 0.81 15.24
CA PRO A 256 -36.97 0.40 16.57
C PRO A 256 -35.81 -0.03 17.47
N GLU A 257 -36.00 0.11 18.78
CA GLU A 257 -35.02 -0.28 19.80
C GLU A 257 -34.64 -1.76 19.66
N GLU A 258 -35.58 -2.62 19.26
CA GLU A 258 -35.34 -4.05 19.04
C GLU A 258 -34.28 -4.32 17.96
N VAL A 259 -34.16 -3.45 16.96
CA VAL A 259 -33.09 -3.54 15.94
C VAL A 259 -31.76 -3.15 16.56
N PHE A 260 -31.73 -2.09 17.36
CA PHE A 260 -30.52 -1.62 18.04
C PHE A 260 -29.98 -2.66 19.02
N GLU A 261 -30.82 -3.15 19.94
CA GLU A 261 -30.46 -4.19 20.92
C GLU A 261 -30.01 -5.49 20.22
N GLY A 262 -30.74 -5.88 19.17
CA GLY A 262 -30.38 -7.04 18.36
C GLY A 262 -29.01 -6.90 17.69
N GLU A 263 -28.69 -5.71 17.16
CA GLU A 263 -27.42 -5.43 16.51
C GLU A 263 -26.26 -5.37 17.50
N VAL A 264 -26.45 -4.74 18.66
CA VAL A 264 -25.47 -4.78 19.75
C VAL A 264 -25.18 -6.21 20.15
N GLN A 265 -26.22 -7.04 20.32
CA GLN A 265 -26.04 -8.44 20.71
C GLN A 265 -25.38 -9.26 19.59
N ALA A 266 -25.78 -9.09 18.32
CA ALA A 266 -25.18 -9.79 17.19
C ALA A 266 -23.70 -9.45 17.02
N LEU A 267 -23.32 -8.17 17.17
CA LEU A 267 -21.93 -7.75 17.09
C LEU A 267 -21.10 -8.27 18.28
N LYS A 268 -21.67 -8.39 19.49
CA LYS A 268 -20.99 -9.08 20.62
C LYS A 268 -20.69 -10.54 20.25
N MET A 269 -21.69 -11.25 19.74
CA MET A 269 -21.53 -12.66 19.35
C MET A 269 -20.55 -12.82 18.18
N LEU A 270 -20.56 -11.89 17.22
CA LEU A 270 -19.54 -11.86 16.17
C LEU A 270 -18.15 -11.64 16.75
N LYS A 271 -17.99 -10.71 17.71
CA LYS A 271 -16.68 -10.43 18.33
C LYS A 271 -16.13 -11.68 19.00
N GLU A 272 -16.97 -12.35 19.79
CA GLU A 272 -16.62 -13.61 20.42
C GLU A 272 -16.22 -14.67 19.40
N ALA A 273 -16.96 -14.79 18.27
CA ALA A 273 -16.64 -15.74 17.22
C ALA A 273 -15.31 -15.45 16.51
N VAL A 274 -15.00 -14.18 16.20
CA VAL A 274 -13.71 -13.81 15.56
C VAL A 274 -12.54 -13.95 16.53
N THR A 275 -12.73 -13.62 17.82
CA THR A 275 -11.72 -13.83 18.85
C THR A 275 -11.49 -15.32 19.11
N ALA A 276 -12.54 -16.15 19.10
CA ALA A 276 -12.41 -17.60 19.17
C ALA A 276 -11.68 -18.20 17.96
N ALA A 277 -11.72 -17.52 16.81
CA ALA A 277 -10.92 -17.84 15.63
C ALA A 277 -9.47 -17.28 15.70
N GLY A 278 -9.08 -16.67 16.81
CA GLY A 278 -7.73 -16.20 17.09
C GLY A 278 -7.41 -14.77 16.62
N ILE A 279 -8.42 -13.97 16.28
CA ILE A 279 -8.21 -12.54 15.99
C ILE A 279 -8.14 -11.75 17.30
N GLU A 280 -6.98 -11.16 17.59
CA GLU A 280 -6.72 -10.44 18.84
C GLU A 280 -7.16 -8.97 18.77
N ASP A 281 -6.94 -8.30 17.63
CA ASP A 281 -7.25 -6.88 17.44
C ASP A 281 -8.27 -6.64 16.29
N PRO A 282 -9.56 -7.01 16.48
CA PRO A 282 -10.60 -6.79 15.49
C PRO A 282 -11.28 -5.41 15.66
N PHE A 283 -11.49 -4.70 14.56
CA PHE A 283 -12.28 -3.47 14.53
C PHE A 283 -13.43 -3.53 13.52
N ILE A 284 -14.47 -2.72 13.76
CA ILE A 284 -15.56 -2.51 12.81
C ILE A 284 -15.23 -1.33 11.92
N VAL A 285 -15.30 -1.55 10.61
CA VAL A 285 -15.36 -0.48 9.62
C VAL A 285 -16.81 0.00 9.57
N ALA A 286 -17.04 1.21 10.09
CA ALA A 286 -18.36 1.84 10.04
C ALA A 286 -18.62 2.45 8.65
N ILE A 287 -19.56 3.40 8.56
CA ILE A 287 -19.84 4.12 7.32
C ILE A 287 -18.59 4.83 6.79
N ASP A 288 -18.20 4.44 5.57
CA ASP A 288 -17.18 5.11 4.77
C ASP A 288 -17.60 6.53 4.35
N GLU A 289 -16.76 7.51 4.68
CA GLU A 289 -16.86 8.96 4.39
C GLU A 289 -18.22 9.60 4.74
N PRO A 290 -18.60 9.61 6.04
CA PRO A 290 -19.85 10.23 6.49
C PRO A 290 -19.86 11.72 6.15
N GLY A 291 -20.91 12.17 5.44
CA GLY A 291 -21.11 13.57 5.07
C GLY A 291 -20.65 13.99 3.66
N TYR A 292 -19.82 13.21 2.96
CA TYR A 292 -19.36 13.57 1.61
C TYR A 292 -20.18 12.91 0.48
N TRP A 293 -20.45 11.59 0.55
CA TRP A 293 -21.01 10.84 -0.60
C TRP A 293 -22.34 10.14 -0.40
N LYS A 294 -22.71 9.82 0.84
CA LYS A 294 -23.89 8.99 1.10
C LYS A 294 -24.99 9.84 1.70
N ALA A 295 -26.20 9.64 1.21
CA ALA A 295 -27.43 10.09 1.85
C ALA A 295 -27.65 9.46 3.25
N GLY A 296 -26.70 8.66 3.75
CA GLY A 296 -26.61 8.26 5.15
C GLY A 296 -26.23 9.48 5.98
N SER A 297 -27.21 9.97 6.72
CA SER A 297 -27.07 11.14 7.59
C SER A 297 -25.99 10.90 8.65
N PRO A 298 -25.42 11.97 9.23
CA PRO A 298 -24.70 11.92 10.51
C PRO A 298 -25.37 11.04 11.57
N ALA A 299 -26.70 10.87 11.52
CA ALA A 299 -27.44 10.01 12.42
C ALA A 299 -27.20 8.50 12.16
N HIS A 300 -27.09 8.05 10.91
CA HIS A 300 -26.73 6.65 10.63
C HIS A 300 -25.31 6.36 11.08
N TYR A 301 -24.38 7.28 10.83
CA TYR A 301 -23.01 7.16 11.33
C TYR A 301 -22.98 7.08 12.87
N ALA A 302 -23.68 7.98 13.55
CA ALA A 302 -23.73 8.00 15.00
C ALA A 302 -24.36 6.72 15.57
N TRP A 303 -25.37 6.18 14.89
CA TRP A 303 -26.00 4.92 15.26
C TRP A 303 -25.01 3.75 15.12
N ASP A 304 -24.33 3.61 13.97
CA ASP A 304 -23.35 2.53 13.73
C ASP A 304 -22.21 2.57 14.75
N MET A 305 -21.69 3.76 15.03
CA MET A 305 -20.63 3.95 16.03
C MET A 305 -21.11 3.57 17.43
N ARG A 306 -22.33 3.96 17.81
CA ARG A 306 -22.90 3.63 19.11
C ARG A 306 -23.11 2.11 19.25
N VAL A 307 -23.66 1.45 18.24
CA VAL A 307 -23.85 -0.01 18.24
C VAL A 307 -22.49 -0.71 18.41
N ALA A 308 -21.48 -0.33 17.63
CA ALA A 308 -20.15 -0.94 17.70
C ALA A 308 -19.52 -0.76 19.10
N GLN A 309 -19.58 0.45 19.66
CA GLN A 309 -19.06 0.75 21.00
C GLN A 309 -19.79 -0.01 22.11
N GLU A 310 -21.12 -0.08 22.07
CA GLU A 310 -21.90 -0.86 23.05
C GLU A 310 -21.70 -2.37 22.91
N ALA A 311 -21.35 -2.83 21.70
CA ALA A 311 -20.90 -4.19 21.44
C ALA A 311 -19.43 -4.44 21.85
N GLY A 312 -18.72 -3.40 22.28
CA GLY A 312 -17.34 -3.47 22.76
C GLY A 312 -16.30 -3.56 21.65
N TRP A 313 -16.62 -3.15 20.41
CA TRP A 313 -15.67 -3.11 19.30
C TRP A 313 -14.88 -1.82 19.28
N ASP A 314 -13.63 -1.92 18.84
CA ASP A 314 -12.92 -0.77 18.29
C ASP A 314 -13.49 -0.41 16.92
N THR A 315 -13.42 0.87 16.58
CA THR A 315 -14.07 1.43 15.40
C THR A 315 -13.06 2.07 14.47
N TYR A 316 -13.28 1.90 13.17
CA TYR A 316 -12.54 2.56 12.11
C TYR A 316 -13.49 3.39 11.27
N CYS A 317 -13.06 4.61 10.93
CA CYS A 317 -13.79 5.43 9.98
C CYS A 317 -12.85 6.31 9.17
N THR A 318 -13.14 6.40 7.88
CA THR A 318 -12.58 7.42 7.02
C THR A 318 -13.42 8.70 7.12
N THR A 319 -12.93 9.73 7.81
CA THR A 319 -13.64 11.02 7.97
C THR A 319 -12.69 12.21 7.94
N SER A 320 -13.21 13.40 7.66
CA SER A 320 -12.43 14.66 7.65
C SER A 320 -12.61 15.49 8.93
N THR A 321 -13.38 15.00 9.90
CA THR A 321 -13.75 15.72 11.13
C THR A 321 -12.95 15.23 12.31
N ALA A 322 -12.01 16.02 12.83
CA ALA A 322 -11.27 15.67 14.04
C ALA A 322 -12.13 15.85 15.32
N PRO A 323 -11.85 15.12 16.41
CA PRO A 323 -12.44 15.42 17.72
C PRO A 323 -12.26 16.91 18.11
N PRO A 324 -13.15 17.51 18.92
CA PRO A 324 -14.32 16.90 19.58
C PRO A 324 -15.58 16.87 18.69
N ASP A 325 -15.45 16.95 17.36
CA ASP A 325 -16.60 16.77 16.47
C ASP A 325 -17.27 15.41 16.76
N PRO A 326 -18.60 15.34 16.91
CA PRO A 326 -19.30 14.08 17.16
C PRO A 326 -19.02 12.99 16.11
N LEU A 327 -18.75 13.38 14.86
CA LEU A 327 -18.37 12.46 13.79
C LEU A 327 -16.93 11.94 13.89
N GLY A 328 -16.12 12.51 14.78
CA GLY A 328 -14.76 12.06 15.06
C GLY A 328 -14.59 11.44 16.46
N LEU A 329 -15.49 11.73 17.40
CA LEU A 329 -15.32 11.40 18.82
C LEU A 329 -15.32 9.89 19.12
N HIS A 330 -16.02 9.10 18.30
CA HIS A 330 -16.28 7.68 18.57
C HIS A 330 -15.42 6.73 17.72
N VAL A 331 -14.33 7.22 17.14
CA VAL A 331 -13.45 6.46 16.25
C VAL A 331 -12.18 6.01 16.98
N THR A 332 -11.89 4.71 17.06
CA THR A 332 -10.61 4.21 17.59
C THR A 332 -9.47 4.47 16.60
N TYR A 333 -9.64 4.00 15.36
CA TYR A 333 -8.69 4.15 14.26
C TYR A 333 -9.19 5.23 13.29
N HIS A 334 -8.81 6.48 13.55
CA HIS A 334 -9.30 7.63 12.83
C HIS A 334 -8.54 7.83 11.53
N CYS A 335 -9.16 7.56 10.39
CA CYS A 335 -8.48 7.66 9.10
C CYS A 335 -8.86 8.95 8.35
N TYR A 336 -7.96 9.91 8.33
CA TYR A 336 -8.16 11.18 7.64
C TYR A 336 -7.84 11.10 6.14
N GLY A 337 -8.51 11.95 5.35
CA GLY A 337 -8.11 12.21 3.97
C GLY A 337 -6.71 12.77 3.89
N GLY A 338 -5.91 12.29 2.94
CA GLY A 338 -4.50 12.68 2.78
C GLY A 338 -4.21 14.18 2.79
N GLY A 339 -5.17 15.00 2.34
CA GLY A 339 -5.05 16.46 2.41
C GLY A 339 -4.84 17.01 3.83
N GLN A 340 -5.41 16.37 4.86
CA GLN A 340 -5.23 16.76 6.26
C GLN A 340 -3.77 16.60 6.71
N MET A 341 -3.09 15.56 6.24
CA MET A 341 -1.67 15.36 6.51
C MET A 341 -0.81 16.30 5.65
N THR A 342 -1.16 16.49 4.38
CA THR A 342 -0.20 17.03 3.41
C THR A 342 -0.29 18.52 3.13
N ASN A 343 -1.41 19.19 3.45
CA ASN A 343 -1.62 20.58 3.03
C ASN A 343 -0.86 21.59 3.88
N ASP A 344 -0.82 21.37 5.19
CA ASP A 344 -0.16 22.27 6.15
C ASP A 344 0.47 21.44 7.29
N PRO A 345 1.78 21.60 7.56
CA PRO A 345 2.46 20.81 8.58
C PRO A 345 1.99 21.10 10.00
N GLN A 346 1.61 22.35 10.31
CA GLN A 346 1.13 22.70 11.63
C GLN A 346 -0.27 22.13 11.86
N ALA A 347 -1.16 22.24 10.87
CA ALA A 347 -2.50 21.66 10.96
C ALA A 347 -2.45 20.13 11.09
N ALA A 348 -1.54 19.46 10.39
CA ALA A 348 -1.33 18.02 10.53
C ALA A 348 -0.85 17.63 11.95
N ALA A 349 0.04 18.44 12.55
CA ALA A 349 0.49 18.25 13.93
C ALA A 349 -0.63 18.53 14.95
N ASP A 350 -1.45 19.55 14.72
CA ASP A 350 -2.60 19.87 15.57
C ASP A 350 -3.65 18.75 15.55
N ILE A 351 -3.93 18.18 14.36
CA ILE A 351 -4.83 17.02 14.22
C ILE A 351 -4.28 15.81 14.98
N LEU A 352 -2.99 15.50 14.81
CA LEU A 352 -2.34 14.41 15.55
C LEU A 352 -2.50 14.59 17.05
N ALA A 353 -2.15 15.77 17.57
CA ALA A 353 -2.22 16.08 18.99
C ALA A 353 -3.66 15.96 19.55
N VAL A 354 -4.65 16.47 18.82
CA VAL A 354 -6.06 16.40 19.24
C VAL A 354 -6.59 14.96 19.20
N THR A 355 -6.19 14.17 18.21
CA THR A 355 -6.57 12.76 18.07
C THR A 355 -6.01 11.94 19.23
N HIS A 356 -4.71 12.10 19.53
CA HIS A 356 -4.05 11.45 20.66
C HIS A 356 -4.62 11.87 22.01
N ALA A 357 -4.99 13.16 22.17
CA ALA A 357 -5.61 13.65 23.40
C ALA A 357 -6.96 12.98 23.71
N HIS A 358 -7.61 12.37 22.70
CA HIS A 358 -8.84 11.59 22.85
C HIS A 358 -8.58 10.07 22.92
N GLY A 359 -7.32 9.63 22.98
CA GLY A 359 -6.96 8.21 23.04
C GLY A 359 -7.20 7.46 21.73
N GLN A 360 -7.29 8.18 20.61
CA GLN A 360 -7.52 7.61 19.28
C GLN A 360 -6.19 7.46 18.53
N GLN A 361 -6.14 6.53 17.57
CA GLN A 361 -5.04 6.44 16.61
C GLN A 361 -5.30 7.35 15.41
N CYS A 362 -4.27 8.09 15.01
CA CYS A 362 -4.30 9.02 13.89
C CYS A 362 -3.74 8.36 12.63
N TRP A 363 -4.62 7.99 11.71
CA TRP A 363 -4.28 7.36 10.44
C TRP A 363 -4.61 8.29 9.28
N TYR A 364 -4.00 8.07 8.11
CA TYR A 364 -4.43 8.72 6.88
C TYR A 364 -4.57 7.73 5.73
N TYR A 365 -5.45 8.04 4.78
CA TYR A 365 -5.49 7.35 3.50
C TYR A 365 -5.06 8.31 2.39
N CYS A 366 -3.96 7.99 1.70
CA CYS A 366 -3.49 8.84 0.60
C CYS A 366 -2.62 8.13 -0.43
N THR A 367 -2.57 6.80 -0.43
CA THR A 367 -1.75 6.01 -1.35
C THR A 367 -2.56 4.89 -2.01
N GLY A 368 -2.03 4.35 -3.10
CA GLY A 368 -2.63 3.28 -3.88
C GLY A 368 -2.95 3.70 -5.32
N SER A 369 -4.23 3.61 -5.71
CA SER A 369 -4.73 3.75 -7.08
C SER A 369 -5.56 5.03 -7.31
N TYR A 370 -5.25 6.13 -6.61
CA TYR A 370 -5.96 7.41 -6.78
C TYR A 370 -5.49 8.20 -8.03
N SER A 371 -6.20 9.29 -8.35
CA SER A 371 -5.85 10.21 -9.44
C SER A 371 -4.39 10.66 -9.30
N GLY A 372 -3.57 10.40 -10.34
CA GLY A 372 -2.14 10.73 -10.37
C GLY A 372 -1.21 9.79 -9.60
N GLN A 373 -1.69 8.60 -9.17
CA GLN A 373 -0.89 7.57 -8.49
C GLN A 373 -0.61 6.34 -9.35
N VAL A 374 -1.51 5.99 -10.27
CA VAL A 374 -1.30 4.88 -11.21
C VAL A 374 -0.06 5.15 -12.07
N GLY A 375 0.90 4.23 -12.06
CA GLY A 375 2.21 4.35 -12.69
C GLY A 375 3.12 5.42 -12.11
N ASN A 376 2.76 6.02 -10.96
CA ASN A 376 3.53 7.08 -10.31
C ASN A 376 4.18 6.57 -9.03
N MET A 377 5.38 6.00 -9.19
CA MET A 377 6.16 5.48 -8.07
C MET A 377 6.51 6.56 -7.04
N LEU A 378 6.92 7.75 -7.49
CA LEU A 378 7.37 8.85 -6.62
C LEU A 378 6.31 9.23 -5.59
N ARG A 379 5.06 9.38 -6.03
CA ARG A 379 3.99 9.84 -5.15
C ARG A 379 3.67 8.83 -4.08
N ASN A 380 3.46 7.56 -4.46
CA ASN A 380 3.16 6.51 -3.48
C ASN A 380 4.33 6.27 -2.52
N ARG A 381 5.55 6.27 -3.05
CA ARG A 381 6.77 6.07 -2.25
C ARG A 381 6.97 7.16 -1.22
N TYR A 382 6.86 8.42 -1.65
CA TYR A 382 7.03 9.55 -0.75
C TYR A 382 5.97 9.57 0.37
N LEU A 383 4.69 9.39 -0.02
CA LEU A 383 3.56 9.55 0.90
C LEU A 383 3.46 8.46 1.97
N ALA A 384 3.82 7.21 1.65
CA ALA A 384 3.83 6.10 2.61
C ALA A 384 5.23 5.85 3.22
N GLY A 385 6.23 6.68 2.89
CA GLY A 385 7.62 6.54 3.33
C GLY A 385 8.07 7.72 4.18
N PHE A 386 8.93 8.58 3.65
CA PHE A 386 9.44 9.73 4.41
C PHE A 386 8.36 10.70 4.89
N MET A 387 7.27 10.90 4.14
CA MET A 387 6.16 11.72 4.64
C MET A 387 5.48 11.06 5.85
N PHE A 388 5.33 9.73 5.83
CA PHE A 388 4.77 8.99 6.95
C PHE A 388 5.64 9.16 8.20
N PHE A 389 6.94 8.90 8.08
CA PHE A 389 7.92 9.12 9.14
C PHE A 389 7.84 10.53 9.72
N ARG A 390 7.88 11.56 8.85
CA ARG A 390 7.85 12.97 9.25
C ARG A 390 6.55 13.39 9.92
N SER A 391 5.43 12.76 9.56
CA SER A 391 4.12 13.10 10.12
C SER A 391 4.01 12.72 11.60
N GLY A 392 4.69 11.65 12.02
CA GLY A 392 4.52 11.05 13.34
C GLY A 392 3.19 10.33 13.54
N TRP A 393 2.37 10.20 12.49
CA TRP A 393 1.05 9.55 12.57
C TRP A 393 1.20 8.05 12.86
N ASP A 394 0.12 7.41 13.30
CA ASP A 394 0.14 6.03 13.81
C ASP A 394 -0.07 5.02 12.68
N GLY A 395 -0.77 5.42 11.61
CA GLY A 395 -1.04 4.49 10.52
C GLY A 395 -1.28 5.14 9.16
N THR A 396 -1.18 4.31 8.13
CA THR A 396 -1.54 4.68 6.76
C THR A 396 -2.40 3.59 6.12
N ALA A 397 -3.37 4.00 5.31
CA ALA A 397 -4.22 3.11 4.54
C ALA A 397 -4.02 3.32 3.03
N SER A 398 -3.93 2.22 2.28
CA SER A 398 -3.76 2.22 0.83
C SER A 398 -4.97 1.62 0.12
N TRP A 399 -5.51 2.37 -0.84
CA TRP A 399 -6.72 2.00 -1.58
C TRP A 399 -6.45 1.96 -3.08
N THR A 400 -6.76 0.88 -3.80
CA THR A 400 -7.15 -0.46 -3.30
C THR A 400 -6.37 -1.51 -4.06
N PHE A 401 -6.08 -2.64 -3.39
CA PHE A 401 -5.21 -3.67 -3.92
C PHE A 401 -5.63 -4.10 -5.32
N GLN A 402 -6.83 -4.67 -5.48
CA GLN A 402 -7.36 -5.05 -6.78
C GLN A 402 -8.90 -5.18 -6.78
N ARG A 403 -9.58 -4.12 -7.24
CA ARG A 403 -11.05 -4.03 -7.40
C ARG A 403 -11.45 -3.53 -8.80
N TYR A 404 -10.83 -4.10 -9.83
CA TYR A 404 -11.16 -3.78 -11.22
C TYR A 404 -12.62 -4.11 -11.57
N ARG A 405 -13.11 -3.49 -12.63
CA ARG A 405 -14.41 -3.79 -13.24
C ARG A 405 -14.17 -4.21 -14.69
N GLY A 406 -14.87 -5.24 -15.15
CA GLY A 406 -14.69 -5.75 -16.51
C GLY A 406 -13.26 -6.19 -16.77
N ASP A 407 -12.63 -5.61 -17.80
CA ASP A 407 -11.20 -5.77 -18.10
C ASP A 407 -10.33 -4.87 -17.21
N ALA A 408 -9.42 -5.47 -16.44
CA ALA A 408 -8.50 -4.75 -15.55
C ALA A 408 -7.51 -3.83 -16.30
N PHE A 409 -7.28 -4.10 -17.59
CA PHE A 409 -6.33 -3.37 -18.43
C PHE A 409 -6.98 -2.24 -19.24
N ASP A 410 -8.31 -2.13 -19.22
CA ASP A 410 -9.05 -1.07 -19.92
C ASP A 410 -9.64 -0.04 -18.94
N ASP A 411 -9.11 1.18 -18.98
CA ASP A 411 -9.56 2.31 -18.17
C ASP A 411 -10.75 3.09 -18.77
N PHE A 412 -11.16 2.76 -20.01
CA PHE A 412 -12.12 3.52 -20.80
C PHE A 412 -13.50 2.86 -20.91
N GLN A 413 -13.79 1.94 -19.99
CA GLN A 413 -15.07 1.23 -19.97
C GLN A 413 -16.26 2.17 -19.78
N ILE A 414 -17.33 1.85 -20.51
CA ILE A 414 -18.64 2.50 -20.45
C ILE A 414 -19.62 1.49 -19.83
N ASP A 415 -20.48 1.93 -18.91
CA ASP A 415 -21.53 1.07 -18.35
C ASP A 415 -22.71 0.84 -19.31
N ASP A 416 -23.62 -0.06 -18.94
CA ASP A 416 -24.81 -0.39 -19.73
C ASP A 416 -25.76 0.80 -19.95
N ALA A 417 -25.61 1.87 -19.15
CA ALA A 417 -26.36 3.12 -19.28
C ALA A 417 -25.64 4.16 -20.16
N GLY A 418 -24.51 3.80 -20.76
CA GLY A 418 -23.71 4.70 -21.62
C GLY A 418 -22.86 5.70 -20.84
N LYS A 419 -22.69 5.54 -19.53
CA LYS A 419 -21.90 6.44 -18.69
C LYS A 419 -20.45 5.94 -18.56
N GLU A 420 -19.51 6.86 -18.75
CA GLU A 420 -18.09 6.60 -18.49
C GLU A 420 -17.89 6.21 -17.02
N ARG A 421 -17.19 5.09 -16.81
CA ARG A 421 -16.83 4.64 -15.46
C ARG A 421 -15.60 5.41 -14.95
N THR A 422 -15.41 5.38 -13.63
CA THR A 422 -14.14 5.79 -13.00
C THR A 422 -12.97 4.96 -13.56
N GLY A 423 -11.72 5.34 -13.30
CA GLY A 423 -10.57 4.49 -13.60
C GLY A 423 -10.63 3.12 -12.91
N GLN A 424 -9.71 2.23 -13.24
CA GLN A 424 -9.56 0.93 -12.60
C GLN A 424 -8.97 1.10 -11.20
N ALA A 425 -9.66 0.54 -10.20
CA ALA A 425 -9.26 0.62 -8.81
C ALA A 425 -8.28 -0.52 -8.49
N CYS A 426 -7.02 -0.38 -8.93
CA CYS A 426 -6.01 -1.43 -8.87
C CYS A 426 -4.63 -0.85 -8.53
N ILE A 427 -4.03 -1.34 -7.44
CA ILE A 427 -2.60 -1.17 -7.15
C ILE A 427 -1.82 -2.25 -7.91
N THR A 428 -2.32 -3.48 -7.94
CA THR A 428 -1.81 -4.60 -8.75
C THR A 428 -2.85 -5.05 -9.77
N TYR A 429 -2.43 -5.78 -10.80
CA TYR A 429 -3.32 -6.33 -11.82
C TYR A 429 -3.36 -7.87 -11.74
N PRO A 430 -4.46 -8.53 -12.15
CA PRO A 430 -4.43 -9.99 -12.28
C PRO A 430 -3.45 -10.37 -13.40
N ASP A 431 -2.60 -11.38 -13.19
CA ASP A 431 -1.80 -11.91 -14.29
C ASP A 431 -2.69 -12.85 -15.13
N PRO A 432 -3.02 -12.52 -16.40
CA PRO A 432 -3.85 -13.39 -17.24
C PRO A 432 -3.15 -14.70 -17.61
N ARG A 433 -1.83 -14.80 -17.39
CA ARG A 433 -1.03 -16.01 -17.59
C ARG A 433 -0.97 -16.87 -16.33
N ALA A 434 -1.50 -16.38 -15.22
CA ALA A 434 -1.49 -17.11 -13.97
C ALA A 434 -2.23 -18.44 -14.13
N ASP A 435 -1.49 -19.53 -14.02
CA ASP A 435 -2.03 -20.85 -13.76
C ASP A 435 -1.89 -21.17 -12.27
N ALA A 436 -2.18 -22.42 -11.88
CA ALA A 436 -1.96 -22.86 -10.51
C ALA A 436 -0.49 -22.75 -10.05
N ALA A 437 0.47 -22.57 -10.97
CA ALA A 437 1.91 -22.57 -10.70
C ALA A 437 2.54 -21.18 -10.55
N THR A 438 1.89 -20.08 -10.97
CA THR A 438 2.37 -18.73 -10.65
C THR A 438 1.98 -18.36 -9.22
N ALA A 439 2.96 -18.06 -8.36
CA ALA A 439 2.78 -18.02 -6.91
C ALA A 439 1.71 -17.01 -6.44
N THR A 440 1.71 -15.76 -6.93
CA THR A 440 0.78 -14.71 -6.43
C THR A 440 -0.43 -14.47 -7.32
N GLY A 441 -0.37 -14.85 -8.60
CA GLY A 441 -1.41 -14.56 -9.60
C GLY A 441 -1.61 -13.08 -9.92
N ASN A 442 -0.68 -12.21 -9.51
CA ASN A 442 -0.75 -10.77 -9.70
C ASN A 442 0.47 -10.26 -10.50
N LEU A 443 0.26 -9.22 -11.30
CA LEU A 443 1.32 -8.44 -11.95
C LEU A 443 1.70 -7.27 -11.06
N ASP A 444 3.00 -7.15 -10.81
CA ASP A 444 3.57 -6.01 -10.10
C ASP A 444 3.47 -4.73 -10.93
N THR A 445 3.43 -3.60 -10.24
CA THR A 445 3.26 -2.28 -10.84
C THR A 445 4.22 -1.29 -10.20
N PRO A 446 4.53 -0.16 -10.86
CA PRO A 446 5.34 0.88 -10.25
C PRO A 446 4.73 1.43 -8.95
N GLN A 447 3.41 1.47 -8.82
CA GLN A 447 2.75 1.91 -7.59
C GLN A 447 2.78 0.85 -6.49
N TRP A 448 2.77 -0.44 -6.80
CA TRP A 448 2.91 -1.49 -5.80
C TRP A 448 4.33 -1.50 -5.24
N GLU A 449 5.33 -1.50 -6.13
CA GLU A 449 6.74 -1.40 -5.75
C GLU A 449 7.06 -0.13 -4.98
N ALA A 450 6.42 0.99 -5.33
CA ALA A 450 6.55 2.21 -4.57
C ALA A 450 6.20 2.05 -3.09
N LEU A 451 5.18 1.23 -2.79
CA LEU A 451 4.71 0.97 -1.43
C LEU A 451 5.63 0.01 -0.68
N ARG A 452 6.33 -0.89 -1.38
CA ARG A 452 7.46 -1.66 -0.82
C ARG A 452 8.61 -0.73 -0.47
N GLN A 453 9.03 0.09 -1.43
CA GLN A 453 10.14 1.03 -1.25
C GLN A 453 9.83 2.10 -0.20
N SER A 454 8.58 2.53 -0.06
CA SER A 454 8.15 3.47 0.98
C SER A 454 8.36 2.87 2.37
N TRP A 455 8.12 1.57 2.52
CA TRP A 455 8.32 0.87 3.77
C TRP A 455 9.76 0.98 4.22
N TYR A 456 10.68 0.66 3.30
CA TYR A 456 12.11 0.76 3.56
C TYR A 456 12.47 2.21 3.88
N ASP A 457 12.04 3.20 3.10
CA ASP A 457 12.33 4.62 3.38
C ASP A 457 11.96 5.02 4.82
N HIS A 458 10.79 4.61 5.32
CA HIS A 458 10.39 4.84 6.71
C HIS A 458 11.34 4.13 7.68
N ARG A 459 11.59 2.83 7.47
CA ARG A 459 12.47 2.05 8.34
C ARG A 459 13.89 2.64 8.41
N TYR A 460 14.46 3.11 7.30
CA TYR A 460 15.79 3.75 7.30
C TYR A 460 15.79 5.00 8.19
N ALA A 461 14.77 5.86 8.06
CA ALA A 461 14.67 7.08 8.86
C ALA A 461 14.52 6.75 10.37
N ALA A 462 13.69 5.75 10.70
CA ALA A 462 13.53 5.26 12.06
C ALA A 462 14.81 4.63 12.63
N THR A 463 15.55 3.84 11.83
CA THR A 463 16.84 3.25 12.22
C THR A 463 17.87 4.32 12.53
N LEU A 464 17.94 5.39 11.73
CA LEU A 464 18.84 6.49 12.01
C LEU A 464 18.44 7.21 13.30
N GLN A 465 17.15 7.43 13.55
CA GLN A 465 16.71 8.04 14.81
C GLN A 465 17.09 7.19 16.03
N GLN A 466 16.91 5.87 15.97
CA GLN A 466 17.36 4.95 17.02
C GLN A 466 18.89 4.99 17.21
N ALA A 467 19.66 4.99 16.12
CA ALA A 467 21.12 5.08 16.20
C ALA A 467 21.60 6.42 16.79
N ILE A 468 20.91 7.53 16.50
CA ILE A 468 21.14 8.85 17.12
C ILE A 468 20.88 8.77 18.62
N ASP A 469 19.76 8.18 19.05
CA ASP A 469 19.40 8.05 20.45
C ASP A 469 20.43 7.23 21.24
N ASP A 470 20.91 6.13 20.67
CA ASP A 470 21.99 5.32 21.25
C ASP A 470 23.32 6.09 21.29
N ALA A 471 23.62 6.86 20.24
CA ALA A 471 24.84 7.67 20.16
C ALA A 471 24.81 8.83 21.16
N ARG A 472 23.65 9.40 21.52
CA ARG A 472 23.55 10.49 22.52
C ARG A 472 24.19 10.12 23.85
N GLN A 473 24.22 8.84 24.20
CA GLN A 473 24.83 8.34 25.44
C GLN A 473 26.34 8.08 25.30
N ARG A 474 26.82 7.76 24.10
CA ARG A 474 28.21 7.34 23.83
C ARG A 474 29.08 8.47 23.27
N ASP A 475 28.54 9.19 22.30
CA ASP A 475 29.16 10.33 21.61
C ASP A 475 28.09 11.39 21.27
N PRO A 476 27.80 12.30 22.21
CA PRO A 476 26.78 13.34 22.03
C PRO A 476 27.04 14.25 20.82
N ALA A 477 28.31 14.46 20.44
CA ALA A 477 28.66 15.33 19.32
C ALA A 477 28.34 14.65 17.98
N ALA A 478 28.65 13.36 17.85
CA ALA A 478 28.25 12.58 16.67
C ALA A 478 26.72 12.48 16.55
N ALA A 479 26.02 12.26 17.67
CA ALA A 479 24.57 12.21 17.68
C ALA A 479 23.92 13.54 17.25
N GLU A 480 24.42 14.67 17.75
CA GLU A 480 23.94 15.99 17.36
C GLU A 480 24.20 16.28 15.87
N ALA A 481 25.38 15.92 15.36
CA ALA A 481 25.70 16.08 13.94
C ALA A 481 24.78 15.23 13.04
N ALA A 482 24.49 14.00 13.44
CA ALA A 482 23.57 13.12 12.72
C ALA A 482 22.12 13.59 12.80
N GLN A 483 21.68 14.12 13.95
CA GLN A 483 20.35 14.75 14.09
C GLN A 483 20.20 15.94 13.13
N GLN A 484 21.18 16.85 13.11
CA GLN A 484 21.17 17.97 12.17
C GLN A 484 21.15 17.50 10.71
N ARG A 485 21.81 16.38 10.41
CA ARG A 485 21.83 15.80 9.06
C ARG A 485 20.47 15.23 8.66
N ILE A 486 19.81 14.42 9.49
CA ILE A 486 18.48 13.88 9.16
C ILE A 486 17.45 15.00 9.06
N ASP A 487 17.51 16.01 9.94
CA ASP A 487 16.62 17.17 9.89
C ASP A 487 16.77 17.93 8.56
N ALA A 488 18.01 18.15 8.10
CA ALA A 488 18.29 18.78 6.82
C ALA A 488 17.80 17.96 5.62
N LEU A 489 17.96 16.63 5.66
CA LEU A 489 17.46 15.73 4.63
C LEU A 489 15.93 15.77 4.55
N MET A 490 15.24 15.69 5.70
CA MET A 490 13.78 15.77 5.76
C MET A 490 13.25 17.14 5.32
N ALA A 491 13.95 18.22 5.66
CA ALA A 491 13.60 19.58 5.25
C ALA A 491 13.75 19.81 3.73
N ALA A 492 14.64 19.07 3.07
CA ALA A 492 14.80 19.13 1.61
C ALA A 492 13.63 18.45 0.86
N LEU A 493 12.89 17.56 1.53
CA LEU A 493 11.70 16.93 0.97
C LEU A 493 10.47 17.85 1.13
N PRO A 494 9.66 18.06 0.08
CA PRO A 494 8.54 18.99 0.13
C PRO A 494 7.38 18.46 0.99
N TRP A 495 6.89 19.24 1.95
CA TRP A 495 5.64 18.91 2.65
C TRP A 495 4.41 19.18 1.75
N ASN A 496 4.07 18.24 0.86
CA ASN A 496 2.88 18.33 0.00
C ASN A 496 2.46 16.95 -0.55
N GLY A 497 1.15 16.76 -0.72
CA GLY A 497 0.50 15.59 -1.32
C GLY A 497 0.63 15.54 -2.85
N ALA A 498 0.97 16.67 -3.45
CA ALA A 498 1.27 16.85 -4.87
C ALA A 498 2.78 17.00 -5.13
N ALA A 499 3.63 16.37 -4.33
CA ALA A 499 5.09 16.48 -4.44
C ALA A 499 5.63 16.22 -5.88
N PHE A 500 4.96 15.38 -6.66
CA PHE A 500 5.26 15.11 -8.06
C PHE A 500 5.12 16.32 -9.01
N ALA A 501 4.45 17.39 -8.57
CA ALA A 501 4.28 18.62 -9.33
C ALA A 501 5.44 19.62 -9.14
N TYR A 502 6.38 19.35 -8.22
CA TYR A 502 7.54 20.21 -8.00
C TYR A 502 8.65 19.85 -8.96
N GLU A 503 9.19 20.88 -9.62
CA GLU A 503 10.37 20.74 -10.45
C GLU A 503 11.55 20.24 -9.60
N GLY A 504 12.23 19.20 -10.07
CA GLY A 504 13.39 18.62 -9.39
C GLY A 504 13.08 17.52 -8.37
N PHE A 505 11.83 17.37 -7.91
CA PHE A 505 11.48 16.24 -7.03
C PHE A 505 11.22 14.97 -7.85
N ARG A 506 12.09 13.97 -7.69
CA ARG A 506 12.17 12.76 -8.53
C ARG A 506 12.44 11.54 -7.65
N ASN A 507 12.22 10.33 -8.19
CA ASN A 507 12.57 9.09 -7.47
C ASN A 507 14.03 9.07 -7.01
N SER A 508 14.95 9.56 -7.84
CA SER A 508 16.37 9.64 -7.50
C SER A 508 16.63 10.48 -6.24
N ALA A 509 15.85 11.53 -5.98
CA ALA A 509 15.99 12.32 -4.76
C ALA A 509 15.60 11.50 -3.50
N LEU A 510 14.65 10.56 -3.61
CA LEU A 510 14.31 9.64 -2.53
C LEU A 510 15.42 8.59 -2.33
N ASP A 511 16.00 8.07 -3.43
CA ASP A 511 17.14 7.15 -3.39
C ASP A 511 18.37 7.79 -2.75
N GLU A 512 18.71 9.00 -3.17
CA GLU A 512 19.81 9.81 -2.61
C GLU A 512 19.59 10.09 -1.12
N THR A 513 18.35 10.39 -0.72
CA THR A 513 17.99 10.60 0.68
C THR A 513 18.17 9.33 1.50
N ARG A 514 17.66 8.18 1.03
CA ARG A 514 17.83 6.88 1.69
C ARG A 514 19.32 6.52 1.82
N ALA A 515 20.09 6.67 0.75
CA ALA A 515 21.52 6.40 0.75
C ALA A 515 22.28 7.29 1.75
N ALA A 516 21.95 8.58 1.82
CA ALA A 516 22.54 9.48 2.80
C ALA A 516 22.19 9.08 4.24
N ILE A 517 20.96 8.64 4.50
CA ILE A 517 20.55 8.12 5.81
C ILE A 517 21.35 6.86 6.17
N ALA A 518 21.48 5.92 5.22
CA ALA A 518 22.26 4.70 5.39
C ALA A 518 23.73 4.99 5.75
N GLU A 519 24.33 5.99 5.10
CA GLU A 519 25.70 6.43 5.39
C GLU A 519 25.85 7.02 6.79
N GLU A 520 24.85 7.75 7.29
CA GLU A 520 24.88 8.23 8.68
C GLU A 520 24.71 7.09 9.69
N ILE A 521 23.84 6.11 9.42
CA ILE A 521 23.70 4.91 10.27
C ILE A 521 25.04 4.18 10.40
N MET A 522 25.72 3.97 9.27
CA MET A 522 27.04 3.32 9.20
C MET A 522 28.16 4.09 9.92
N LYS A 523 28.01 5.40 10.17
CA LYS A 523 28.98 6.20 10.93
C LYS A 523 28.75 6.12 12.45
N LEU A 524 27.50 5.90 12.88
CA LEU A 524 27.11 5.89 14.30
C LEU A 524 27.23 4.52 14.97
N ARG A 525 27.21 3.45 14.16
CA ARG A 525 27.48 2.06 14.55
C ARG A 525 28.96 1.76 14.38
#